data_AF-A0A1D3TQI1-F1
#
_entry.id   AF-A0A1D3TQI1-F1
#
_cell.length_a   1.000
_cell.length_b   1.000
_cell.length_c   1.000
_cell.angle_alpha   90.00
_cell.angle_beta   90.00
_cell.angle_gamma   90.00
#
_symmetry.space_group_name_H-M   'P 1'
#
loop_
_entity.id
_entity.type
_entity.pdbx_description
1 polymer ?
#
loop_
_entity_poly.entity_id
_entity_poly.type
_entity_poly.pdbx_seq_one_letter_code
_entity_poly.pdbx_strand_id
1 'polypeptide(L)'
;MEFGSIEEKVIYEKLKNGMQVDCRKNNGVGTSNTIPGSDFSNETINQYFDEITRNIAVMNSTSYNTSNRLINSYRGKLGILAKRAIRKILRWYIEPVCEQQSAFNNAVTPSIGRMTEIMDKLKEQNHEMQTILNMTNSKLNEIADRIEEADLPALQNTENNFWIKKTAAQSGEDAIVAFILMELGVSMNECKYLDLGANHAKFLSNTFYFYSQGARGVLVEANPALIPELKFYRHGDVILNKCITTKSNDIVEFYVLNGDGLSTPDKDAAEEFIRKNPALEIKEVIKVETISVNDIIETYFGEAPTIVNIDIEGKELEVLESINWDKYRPVIVIAEMIEYKPKIGIRTKNSEILDFMKDKGYEEYAFTGINSIFIDKARLGED
;
A
#
# COMPACT_ATOMS: atom_id res chain seq x y z
N MET A 1 11.07 -22.00 46.59
CA MET A 1 12.02 -22.70 45.68
C MET A 1 12.94 -23.53 46.53
N GLU A 2 12.99 -24.85 46.28
CA GLU A 2 14.11 -25.68 46.75
C GLU A 2 15.25 -25.52 45.73
N PHE A 3 16.45 -25.22 46.23
CA PHE A 3 17.64 -25.06 45.39
C PHE A 3 18.46 -26.37 45.46
N GLY A 4 18.94 -26.85 44.32
CA GLY A 4 19.65 -28.12 44.21
C GLY A 4 21.08 -28.05 44.74
N SER A 5 21.65 -26.86 44.89
CA SER A 5 22.96 -26.62 45.51
C SER A 5 23.02 -25.31 46.29
N ILE A 6 24.04 -25.20 47.16
CA ILE A 6 24.28 -23.97 47.93
C ILE A 6 24.77 -22.84 47.02
N GLU A 7 25.50 -23.15 45.94
CA GLU A 7 25.91 -22.17 44.93
C GLU A 7 24.71 -21.57 44.20
N GLU A 8 23.72 -22.37 43.81
CA GLU A 8 22.48 -21.89 43.18
C GLU A 8 21.72 -20.91 44.07
N LYS A 9 21.62 -21.22 45.37
CA LYS A 9 20.99 -20.33 46.35
C LYS A 9 21.75 -19.01 46.49
N VAL A 10 23.09 -19.04 46.49
CA VAL A 10 23.92 -17.82 46.59
C VAL A 10 23.83 -16.97 45.33
N ILE A 11 23.78 -17.59 44.15
CA ILE A 11 23.57 -16.89 42.86
C ILE A 11 22.18 -16.23 42.84
N TYR A 12 21.14 -16.96 43.26
CA TYR A 12 19.77 -16.44 43.34
C TYR A 12 19.65 -15.24 44.30
N GLU A 13 20.21 -15.33 45.51
CA GLU A 13 20.17 -14.22 46.49
C GLU A 13 20.97 -12.99 46.02
N LYS A 14 22.08 -13.19 45.29
CA LYS A 14 22.84 -12.07 44.69
C LYS A 14 22.06 -11.37 43.57
N LEU A 15 21.38 -12.14 42.72
CA LEU A 15 20.51 -11.59 41.67
C LEU A 15 19.30 -10.85 42.28
N LYS A 16 18.72 -11.38 43.36
CA LYS A 16 17.62 -10.75 44.08
C LYS A 16 18.00 -9.42 44.73
N ASN A 17 19.16 -9.34 45.37
CA ASN A 17 19.63 -8.11 46.02
C ASN A 17 20.08 -7.04 45.01
N GLY A 18 20.54 -7.44 43.82
CA GLY A 18 20.85 -6.49 42.73
C GLY A 18 19.60 -5.84 42.10
N MET A 19 18.41 -6.44 42.26
CA MET A 19 17.13 -5.89 41.77
C MET A 19 16.50 -4.85 42.72
N GLN A 20 16.94 -4.71 43.97
CA GLN A 20 16.42 -3.68 44.89
C GLN A 20 17.30 -2.43 44.82
N VAL A 21 17.03 -1.56 43.84
CA VAL A 21 17.48 -0.16 43.88
C VAL A 21 16.28 0.72 44.25
N ASP A 22 16.49 1.51 45.30
CA ASP A 22 15.51 2.19 46.13
C ASP A 22 14.85 3.40 45.42
N CYS A 23 13.62 3.23 44.94
CA CYS A 23 12.82 4.27 44.28
C CYS A 23 12.18 5.23 45.30
N ARG A 24 12.95 5.96 46.12
CA ARG A 24 12.41 7.06 46.94
C ARG A 24 13.42 8.18 47.13
N LYS A 25 13.34 9.20 46.26
CA LYS A 25 13.55 10.62 46.58
C LYS A 25 13.33 11.47 45.33
N ASN A 26 12.19 12.17 45.27
CA ASN A 26 12.12 13.61 44.98
C ASN A 26 10.66 14.06 44.92
N ASN A 27 10.19 14.65 46.02
CA ASN A 27 9.08 15.59 46.02
C ASN A 27 9.67 16.99 45.81
N GLY A 28 9.19 17.71 44.80
CA GLY A 28 9.53 19.10 44.55
C GLY A 28 8.69 19.66 43.41
N VAL A 29 7.58 20.32 43.78
CA VAL A 29 6.63 20.98 42.88
C VAL A 29 7.28 22.14 42.14
N GLY A 30 7.06 22.21 40.81
CA GLY A 30 7.39 23.35 39.97
C GLY A 30 6.65 23.25 38.64
N THR A 31 5.66 24.11 38.44
CA THR A 31 4.78 24.19 37.26
C THR A 31 5.51 24.74 36.04
N SER A 32 5.66 23.94 34.98
CA SER A 32 5.80 24.44 33.60
C SER A 32 5.39 23.35 32.60
N ASN A 33 4.50 23.71 31.67
CA ASN A 33 4.02 22.87 30.59
C ASN A 33 5.16 22.46 29.64
N THR A 34 5.76 21.31 29.90
CA THR A 34 6.55 20.52 28.94
C THR A 34 6.39 19.07 29.33
N ILE A 35 5.92 18.23 28.40
CA ILE A 35 5.83 16.78 28.58
C ILE A 35 7.25 16.25 28.83
N PRO A 36 7.57 15.68 30.00
CA PRO A 36 8.92 15.23 30.31
C PRO A 36 9.15 13.87 29.66
N GLY A 37 9.74 13.86 28.46
CA GLY A 37 10.32 12.65 27.89
C GLY A 37 11.54 12.24 28.72
N SER A 38 11.54 11.01 29.21
CA SER A 38 12.64 10.45 29.99
C SER A 38 13.93 10.41 29.16
N ASP A 39 15.01 10.99 29.71
CA ASP A 39 16.37 11.03 29.14
C ASP A 39 17.01 9.63 29.07
N PHE A 40 16.49 8.77 28.18
CA PHE A 40 17.19 7.57 27.78
C PHE A 40 17.43 7.61 26.28
N SER A 41 18.53 8.26 25.91
CA SER A 41 18.94 8.41 24.53
C SER A 41 19.15 7.02 23.89
N ASN A 42 18.81 6.90 22.61
CA ASN A 42 19.16 5.74 21.78
C ASN A 42 20.65 5.39 21.88
N GLU A 43 21.49 6.38 22.18
CA GLU A 43 22.91 6.24 22.43
C GLU A 43 23.23 5.37 23.66
N THR A 44 22.48 5.52 24.77
CA THR A 44 22.64 4.68 25.97
C THR A 44 22.22 3.24 25.71
N ILE A 45 21.13 3.04 24.96
CA ILE A 45 20.65 1.71 24.56
C ILE A 45 21.70 1.02 23.68
N ASN A 46 22.25 1.72 22.69
CA ASN A 46 23.29 1.20 21.81
C ASN A 46 24.55 0.82 22.60
N GLN A 47 24.97 1.65 23.57
CA GLN A 47 26.09 1.31 24.45
C GLN A 47 25.84 0.04 25.27
N TYR A 48 24.62 -0.19 25.75
CA TYR A 48 24.26 -1.41 26.46
C TYR A 48 24.27 -2.63 25.55
N PHE A 49 23.80 -2.50 24.31
CA PHE A 49 23.89 -3.57 23.31
C PHE A 49 25.35 -3.92 22.99
N ASP A 50 26.23 -2.92 22.87
CA ASP A 50 27.66 -3.13 22.65
C ASP A 50 28.34 -3.82 23.86
N GLU A 51 27.95 -3.45 25.08
CA GLU A 51 28.40 -4.10 26.32
C GLU A 51 27.96 -5.57 26.37
N ILE A 52 26.67 -5.84 26.11
CA ILE A 52 26.10 -7.19 26.07
C ILE A 52 26.78 -8.03 24.99
N THR A 53 27.00 -7.48 23.80
CA THR A 53 27.64 -8.18 22.68
C THR A 53 29.08 -8.60 23.02
N ARG A 54 29.85 -7.70 23.66
CA ARG A 54 31.19 -8.03 24.17
C ARG A 54 31.15 -9.13 25.23
N ASN A 55 30.21 -9.05 26.17
CA ASN A 55 30.04 -10.06 27.21
C ASN A 55 29.63 -11.43 26.64
N ILE A 56 28.77 -11.47 25.62
CA ILE A 56 28.40 -12.70 24.90
C ILE A 56 29.63 -13.34 24.25
N ALA A 57 30.52 -12.54 23.66
CA ALA A 57 31.78 -13.06 23.10
C ALA A 57 32.66 -13.70 24.19
N VAL A 58 32.77 -13.06 25.37
CA VAL A 58 33.48 -13.64 26.52
C VAL A 58 32.81 -14.94 26.99
N MET A 59 31.49 -14.95 27.13
CA MET A 59 30.72 -16.15 27.50
C MET A 59 30.94 -17.29 26.51
N ASN A 60 30.90 -17.02 25.21
CA ASN A 60 31.13 -18.02 24.17
C ASN A 60 32.55 -18.58 24.24
N SER A 61 33.56 -17.71 24.39
CA SER A 61 34.96 -18.12 24.50
C SER A 61 35.26 -18.93 25.77
N THR A 62 34.46 -18.75 26.82
CA THR A 62 34.61 -19.42 28.12
C THR A 62 33.58 -20.53 28.34
N SER A 63 32.68 -20.77 27.38
CA SER A 63 31.54 -21.69 27.50
C SER A 63 31.92 -23.16 27.62
N TYR A 64 33.07 -23.56 27.05
CA TYR A 64 33.55 -24.93 27.09
C TYR A 64 34.82 -25.04 27.90
N ASN A 65 34.75 -25.77 29.01
CA ASN A 65 35.93 -26.09 29.81
C ASN A 65 36.59 -27.35 29.23
N THR A 66 37.73 -27.20 28.56
CA THR A 66 38.48 -28.32 27.96
C THR A 66 39.20 -29.20 28.97
N SER A 67 39.09 -28.91 30.28
CA SER A 67 39.74 -29.67 31.35
C SER A 67 38.92 -30.88 31.81
N ASN A 68 38.53 -31.77 30.88
CA ASN A 68 37.95 -33.07 31.24
C ASN A 68 39.06 -34.02 31.70
N ARG A 69 39.40 -34.01 33.00
CA ARG A 69 40.46 -34.86 33.55
C ARG A 69 40.10 -35.40 34.93
N LEU A 70 40.00 -36.73 35.03
CA LEU A 70 39.64 -37.48 36.25
C LEU A 70 40.63 -37.20 37.39
N ILE A 71 40.10 -36.69 38.51
CA ILE A 71 40.88 -36.44 39.73
C ILE A 71 41.01 -37.77 40.49
N ASN A 72 42.20 -38.40 40.43
CA ASN A 72 42.50 -39.57 41.25
C ASN A 72 43.17 -39.16 42.55
N SER A 73 42.53 -39.46 43.69
CA SER A 73 43.09 -39.16 45.02
C SER A 73 44.14 -40.20 45.40
N TYR A 74 45.35 -39.77 45.77
CA TYR A 74 46.39 -40.64 46.33
C TYR A 74 46.56 -40.37 47.82
N ARG A 75 46.29 -41.38 48.67
CA ARG A 75 46.43 -41.30 50.13
C ARG A 75 47.71 -42.01 50.60
N GLY A 76 48.84 -41.31 50.58
CA GLY A 76 50.12 -41.76 51.14
C GLY A 76 50.72 -40.75 52.14
N LYS A 77 51.58 -41.22 53.08
CA LYS A 77 52.31 -40.37 54.05
C LYS A 77 53.42 -39.57 53.36
N LEU A 78 53.06 -38.43 52.76
CA LEU A 78 54.00 -37.51 52.09
C LEU A 78 54.68 -36.54 53.07
N GLY A 79 55.99 -36.36 52.94
CA GLY A 79 56.78 -35.37 53.67
C GLY A 79 56.44 -33.91 53.30
N ILE A 80 56.85 -32.95 54.13
CA ILE A 80 56.48 -31.52 54.04
C ILE A 80 56.83 -30.90 52.66
N LEU A 81 57.97 -31.29 52.08
CA LEU A 81 58.45 -30.81 50.78
C LEU A 81 57.56 -31.28 49.62
N ALA A 82 57.09 -32.54 49.68
CA ALA A 82 56.18 -33.11 48.70
C ALA A 82 54.77 -32.50 48.80
N LYS A 83 54.29 -32.16 50.01
CA LYS A 83 53.04 -31.41 50.20
C LYS A 83 53.08 -30.01 49.57
N ARG A 84 54.23 -29.32 49.65
CA ARG A 84 54.44 -28.02 48.99
C ARG A 84 54.41 -28.15 47.46
N ALA A 85 55.05 -29.17 46.90
CA ALA A 85 55.03 -29.45 45.47
C ALA A 85 53.61 -29.78 44.97
N ILE A 86 52.91 -30.68 45.66
CA ILE A 86 51.52 -31.05 45.33
C ILE A 86 50.59 -29.83 45.36
N ARG A 87 50.71 -28.96 46.37
CA ARG A 87 49.90 -27.73 46.44
C ARG A 87 50.17 -26.79 45.26
N LYS A 88 51.42 -26.68 44.83
CA LYS A 88 51.81 -25.84 43.68
C LYS A 88 51.28 -26.42 42.36
N ILE A 89 51.30 -27.74 42.21
CA ILE A 89 50.74 -28.45 41.05
C ILE A 89 49.21 -28.35 41.05
N LEU A 90 48.55 -28.56 42.19
CA LEU A 90 47.09 -28.41 42.32
C LEU A 90 46.64 -26.99 42.02
N ARG A 91 47.41 -25.98 42.47
CA ARG A 91 47.13 -24.58 42.13
C ARG A 91 47.21 -24.37 40.63
N TRP A 92 48.31 -24.78 39.99
CA TRP A 92 48.46 -24.73 38.53
C TRP A 92 47.35 -25.50 37.78
N TYR A 93 46.82 -26.56 38.40
CA TYR A 93 45.77 -27.41 37.85
C TYR A 93 44.36 -26.81 37.96
N ILE A 94 44.05 -26.10 39.06
CA ILE A 94 42.70 -25.60 39.38
C ILE A 94 42.52 -24.13 38.96
N GLU A 95 43.58 -23.32 39.10
CA GLU A 95 43.55 -21.87 38.87
C GLU A 95 42.97 -21.49 37.49
N PRO A 96 43.31 -22.15 36.36
CA PRO A 96 42.72 -21.82 35.06
C PRO A 96 41.21 -22.07 34.97
N VAL A 97 40.70 -23.10 35.63
CA VAL A 97 39.26 -23.42 35.65
C VAL A 97 38.50 -22.39 36.49
N CYS A 98 39.07 -22.00 37.63
CA CYS A 98 38.51 -20.94 38.46
C CYS A 98 38.51 -19.58 37.73
N GLU A 99 39.60 -19.25 37.03
CA GLU A 99 39.71 -18.02 36.23
C GLU A 99 38.68 -18.00 35.08
N GLN A 100 38.53 -19.11 34.35
CA GLN A 100 37.52 -19.26 33.30
C GLN A 100 36.10 -19.09 33.84
N GLN A 101 35.78 -19.73 34.97
CA GLN A 101 34.46 -19.61 35.60
C GLN A 101 34.21 -18.18 36.12
N SER A 102 35.22 -17.53 36.70
CA SER A 102 35.11 -16.14 37.14
C SER A 102 34.90 -15.19 35.96
N ALA A 103 35.61 -15.38 34.84
CA ALA A 103 35.42 -14.59 33.63
C ALA A 103 34.01 -14.74 33.03
N PHE A 104 33.50 -15.97 32.97
CA PHE A 104 32.12 -16.23 32.52
C PHE A 104 31.08 -15.56 33.44
N ASN A 105 31.20 -15.74 34.75
CA ASN A 105 30.27 -15.16 35.72
C ASN A 105 30.29 -13.61 35.69
N ASN A 106 31.49 -13.02 35.54
CA ASN A 106 31.65 -11.57 35.44
C ASN A 106 31.07 -11.00 34.14
N ALA A 107 30.91 -11.79 33.09
CA ALA A 107 30.23 -11.38 31.86
C ALA A 107 28.70 -11.52 31.98
N VAL A 108 28.21 -12.60 32.62
CA VAL A 108 26.77 -12.90 32.72
C VAL A 108 26.02 -11.90 33.59
N THR A 109 26.53 -11.62 34.80
CA THR A 109 25.79 -10.81 35.78
C THR A 109 25.49 -9.39 35.26
N PRO A 110 26.46 -8.64 34.68
CA PRO A 110 26.17 -7.32 34.12
C PRO A 110 25.23 -7.38 32.92
N SER A 111 25.37 -8.39 32.05
CA SER A 111 24.54 -8.53 30.85
C SER A 111 23.05 -8.74 31.18
N ILE A 112 22.75 -9.56 32.18
CA ILE A 112 21.39 -9.76 32.68
C ILE A 112 20.85 -8.48 33.32
N GLY A 113 21.69 -7.75 34.06
CA GLY A 113 21.32 -6.45 34.64
C GLY A 113 20.91 -5.44 33.57
N ARG A 114 21.76 -5.26 32.53
CA ARG A 114 21.47 -4.36 31.41
C ARG A 114 20.23 -4.76 30.62
N MET A 115 20.03 -6.06 30.40
CA MET A 115 18.85 -6.56 29.69
C MET A 115 17.56 -6.31 30.49
N THR A 116 17.61 -6.44 31.81
CA THR A 116 16.48 -6.11 32.70
C THR A 116 16.16 -4.60 32.63
N GLU A 117 17.18 -3.74 32.69
CA GLU A 117 17.00 -2.28 32.56
C GLU A 117 16.34 -1.89 31.22
N ILE A 118 16.77 -2.50 30.11
CA ILE A 118 16.15 -2.27 28.79
C ILE A 118 14.70 -2.77 28.78
N MET A 119 14.45 -3.96 29.33
CA MET A 119 13.11 -4.55 29.35
C MET A 119 12.10 -3.73 30.14
N ASP A 120 12.51 -3.18 31.28
CA ASP A 120 11.62 -2.35 32.11
C ASP A 120 11.28 -1.03 31.42
N LYS A 121 12.23 -0.44 30.69
CA LYS A 121 11.97 0.77 29.89
C LYS A 121 11.07 0.51 28.68
N LEU A 122 11.27 -0.61 28.00
CA LEU A 122 10.38 -1.01 26.91
C LEU A 122 8.94 -1.23 27.41
N LYS A 123 8.77 -1.76 28.63
CA LYS A 123 7.44 -1.88 29.25
C LYS A 123 6.83 -0.51 29.56
N GLU A 124 7.62 0.42 30.08
CA GLU A 124 7.17 1.79 30.36
C GLU A 124 6.71 2.50 29.08
N GLN A 125 7.52 2.47 28.01
CA GLN A 125 7.16 3.04 26.71
C GLN A 125 5.91 2.39 26.10
N ASN A 126 5.76 1.07 26.24
CA ASN A 126 4.57 0.38 25.77
C ASN A 126 3.33 0.80 26.57
N HIS A 127 3.46 0.99 27.88
CA HIS A 127 2.37 1.50 28.71
C HIS A 127 1.95 2.92 28.30
N GLU A 128 2.90 3.83 28.09
CA GLU A 128 2.63 5.18 27.59
C GLU A 128 1.93 5.16 26.22
N MET A 129 2.40 4.32 25.30
CA MET A 129 1.82 4.17 23.98
C MET A 129 0.37 3.64 24.05
N GLN A 130 0.08 2.71 24.96
CA GLN A 130 -1.29 2.24 25.22
C GLN A 130 -2.17 3.36 25.77
N THR A 131 -1.66 4.22 26.66
CA THR A 131 -2.39 5.39 27.14
C THR A 131 -2.71 6.36 26.02
N ILE A 132 -1.75 6.67 25.16
CA ILE A 132 -1.94 7.55 23.99
C ILE A 132 -2.99 6.95 23.03
N LEU A 133 -2.92 5.65 22.77
CA LEU A 133 -3.86 4.95 21.91
C LEU A 133 -5.29 5.04 22.47
N ASN A 134 -5.46 4.80 23.77
CA ASN A 134 -6.76 4.92 24.43
C ASN A 134 -7.30 6.35 24.41
N MET A 135 -6.45 7.36 24.64
CA MET A 135 -6.84 8.76 24.53
C MET A 135 -7.24 9.14 23.10
N THR A 136 -6.54 8.61 22.10
CA THR A 136 -6.83 8.85 20.68
C THR A 136 -8.16 8.22 20.29
N ASN A 137 -8.41 6.97 20.70
CA ASN A 137 -9.68 6.28 20.47
C ASN A 137 -10.85 7.00 21.16
N SER A 138 -10.65 7.50 22.39
CA SER A 138 -11.67 8.30 23.08
C SER A 138 -12.00 9.59 22.32
N LYS A 139 -10.99 10.29 21.78
CA LYS A 139 -11.21 11.49 20.97
C LYS A 139 -11.88 11.18 19.63
N LEU A 140 -11.56 10.04 19.00
CA LEU A 140 -12.22 9.59 17.78
C LEU A 140 -13.69 9.29 18.03
N ASN A 141 -14.01 8.63 19.13
CA ASN A 141 -15.40 8.38 19.51
C ASN A 141 -16.13 9.70 19.81
N GLU A 142 -15.50 10.64 20.53
CA GLU A 142 -16.09 11.96 20.77
C GLU A 142 -16.34 12.74 19.46
N ILE A 143 -15.45 12.61 18.46
CA ILE A 143 -15.67 13.19 17.13
C ILE A 143 -16.81 12.48 16.40
N ALA A 144 -16.88 11.15 16.47
CA ALA A 144 -17.96 10.36 15.87
C ALA A 144 -19.32 10.73 16.48
N ASP A 145 -19.41 10.81 17.81
CA ASP A 145 -20.60 11.22 18.53
C ASP A 145 -20.98 12.66 18.17
N ARG A 146 -20.01 13.58 18.04
CA ARG A 146 -20.26 14.95 17.57
C ARG A 146 -20.73 15.02 16.12
N ILE A 147 -20.30 14.10 15.26
CA ILE A 147 -20.78 14.00 13.87
C ILE A 147 -22.23 13.49 13.86
N GLU A 148 -22.57 12.55 14.75
CA GLU A 148 -23.92 12.00 14.90
C GLU A 148 -24.89 13.01 15.54
N GLU A 149 -24.46 13.72 16.59
CA GLU A 149 -25.22 14.79 17.26
C GLU A 149 -25.36 16.06 16.40
N ALA A 150 -24.43 16.30 15.47
CA ALA A 150 -24.47 17.48 14.61
C ALA A 150 -25.64 17.46 13.61
N ASP A 151 -26.55 16.47 13.68
CA ASP A 151 -27.75 16.31 12.85
C ASP A 151 -27.57 17.03 11.52
N LEU A 152 -26.77 16.41 10.66
CA LEU A 152 -26.53 16.83 9.29
C LEU A 152 -27.52 16.06 8.39
N PRO A 153 -28.82 16.41 8.36
CA PRO A 153 -29.73 15.87 7.37
C PRO A 153 -29.31 16.25 5.95
N ALA A 154 -28.37 17.21 5.80
CA ALA A 154 -27.72 17.52 4.53
C ALA A 154 -26.76 16.43 4.03
N LEU A 155 -26.22 15.55 4.89
CA LEU A 155 -25.37 14.43 4.45
C LEU A 155 -26.14 13.11 4.35
N GLN A 156 -27.10 12.86 5.24
CA GLN A 156 -27.88 11.62 5.20
C GLN A 156 -28.96 11.60 4.10
N ASN A 157 -29.47 12.76 3.64
CA ASN A 157 -30.38 12.81 2.47
C ASN A 157 -29.66 12.99 1.13
N THR A 158 -28.34 13.16 1.09
CA THR A 158 -27.61 13.35 -0.18
C THR A 158 -27.05 12.06 -0.76
N GLU A 159 -26.85 11.00 0.02
CA GLU A 159 -26.34 9.73 -0.52
C GLU A 159 -27.35 8.98 -1.39
N ASN A 160 -28.66 9.22 -1.21
CA ASN A 160 -29.72 8.57 -1.98
C ASN A 160 -30.53 9.53 -2.88
N ASN A 161 -30.13 10.80 -3.00
CA ASN A 161 -30.80 11.72 -3.93
C ASN A 161 -30.11 11.67 -5.29
N PHE A 162 -30.70 10.93 -6.23
CA PHE A 162 -30.25 10.86 -7.62
C PHE A 162 -30.07 12.24 -8.29
N TRP A 163 -30.78 13.26 -7.83
CA TRP A 163 -30.70 14.62 -8.36
C TRP A 163 -29.47 15.40 -7.85
N ILE A 164 -28.75 14.88 -6.85
CA ILE A 164 -27.50 15.42 -6.33
C ILE A 164 -26.37 14.45 -6.69
N LYS A 165 -25.96 14.46 -7.96
CA LYS A 165 -24.95 13.54 -8.49
C LYS A 165 -23.54 14.01 -8.11
N LYS A 166 -22.75 13.13 -7.49
CA LYS A 166 -21.29 13.29 -7.41
C LYS A 166 -20.71 12.72 -8.69
N THR A 167 -19.96 13.54 -9.42
CA THR A 167 -19.28 13.15 -10.66
C THR A 167 -17.79 12.94 -10.39
N ALA A 168 -17.24 11.91 -11.04
CA ALA A 168 -15.81 11.66 -11.12
C ALA A 168 -15.25 11.97 -12.52
N ALA A 169 -16.14 12.13 -13.50
CA ALA A 169 -15.83 12.46 -14.90
C ALA A 169 -15.25 13.87 -15.06
N GLN A 170 -14.53 14.08 -16.17
CA GLN A 170 -13.86 15.34 -16.48
C GLN A 170 -14.83 16.51 -16.64
N SER A 171 -15.94 16.30 -17.34
CA SER A 171 -16.94 17.33 -17.65
C SER A 171 -18.36 16.92 -17.28
N GLY A 172 -18.51 15.92 -16.42
CA GLY A 172 -19.80 15.43 -15.92
C GLY A 172 -20.49 14.40 -16.83
N GLU A 173 -19.74 13.71 -17.69
CA GLU A 173 -20.26 12.69 -18.60
C GLU A 173 -21.00 11.57 -17.86
N ASP A 174 -20.41 11.07 -16.77
CA ASP A 174 -21.00 10.03 -15.91
C ASP A 174 -22.38 10.43 -15.36
N ALA A 175 -22.58 11.71 -15.01
CA ALA A 175 -23.83 12.24 -14.50
C ALA A 175 -24.91 12.33 -15.59
N ILE A 176 -24.52 12.67 -16.83
CA ILE A 176 -25.40 12.67 -18.00
C ILE A 176 -25.80 11.23 -18.34
N VAL A 177 -24.84 10.31 -18.38
CA VAL A 177 -25.06 8.87 -18.63
C VAL A 177 -25.97 8.27 -17.56
N ALA A 178 -25.78 8.63 -16.29
CA ALA A 178 -26.67 8.21 -15.21
C ALA A 178 -28.10 8.71 -15.42
N PHE A 179 -28.29 9.94 -15.89
CA PHE A 179 -29.61 10.44 -16.26
C PHE A 179 -30.24 9.63 -17.40
N ILE A 180 -29.48 9.37 -18.48
CA ILE A 180 -29.95 8.57 -19.62
C ILE A 180 -30.38 7.17 -19.16
N LEU A 181 -29.54 6.47 -18.40
CA LEU A 181 -29.85 5.11 -17.94
C LEU A 181 -31.09 5.07 -17.04
N MET A 182 -31.29 6.08 -16.19
CA MET A 182 -32.51 6.19 -15.39
C MET A 182 -33.76 6.33 -16.27
N GLU A 183 -33.73 7.22 -17.26
CA GLU A 183 -34.86 7.42 -18.19
C GLU A 183 -35.16 6.17 -19.03
N LEU A 184 -34.12 5.39 -19.38
CA LEU A 184 -34.25 4.11 -20.06
C LEU A 184 -34.68 2.95 -19.14
N GLY A 185 -34.84 3.19 -17.83
CA GLY A 185 -35.20 2.16 -16.85
C GLY A 185 -34.10 1.14 -16.58
N VAL A 186 -32.83 1.47 -16.87
CA VAL A 186 -31.67 0.62 -16.60
C VAL A 186 -31.15 0.89 -15.19
N SER A 187 -31.08 -0.15 -14.36
CA SER A 187 -30.55 -0.01 -13.01
C SER A 187 -29.04 0.25 -13.03
N MET A 188 -28.57 1.19 -12.20
CA MET A 188 -27.16 1.57 -12.15
C MET A 188 -26.24 0.43 -11.74
N ASN A 189 -26.69 -0.46 -10.86
CA ASN A 189 -25.90 -1.60 -10.38
C ASN A 189 -25.86 -2.78 -11.36
N GLU A 190 -26.78 -2.83 -12.33
CA GLU A 190 -26.86 -3.87 -13.36
C GLU A 190 -26.15 -3.48 -14.65
N CYS A 191 -25.75 -2.21 -14.78
CA CYS A 191 -25.00 -1.78 -15.94
C CYS A 191 -23.61 -2.46 -15.97
N LYS A 192 -23.21 -2.89 -17.15
CA LYS A 192 -21.85 -3.38 -17.42
C LYS A 192 -21.14 -2.34 -18.27
N TYR A 193 -19.89 -2.03 -17.96
CA TYR A 193 -19.12 -1.06 -18.72
C TYR A 193 -17.77 -1.61 -19.16
N LEU A 194 -17.33 -1.19 -20.33
CA LEU A 194 -15.99 -1.39 -20.86
C LEU A 194 -15.29 -0.03 -20.93
N ASP A 195 -14.18 0.12 -20.21
CA ASP A 195 -13.44 1.37 -20.11
C ASP A 195 -12.08 1.21 -20.81
N LEU A 196 -11.93 1.83 -21.99
CA LEU A 196 -10.73 1.77 -22.82
C LEU A 196 -9.90 3.03 -22.57
N GLY A 197 -8.73 2.86 -21.95
CA GLY A 197 -7.91 3.97 -21.46
C GLY A 197 -8.35 4.43 -20.07
N ALA A 198 -8.49 3.48 -19.14
CA ALA A 198 -9.07 3.74 -17.83
C ALA A 198 -8.25 4.72 -16.96
N ASN A 199 -6.95 4.88 -17.24
CA ASN A 199 -6.03 5.77 -16.55
C ASN A 199 -6.12 5.66 -15.00
N HIS A 200 -6.53 6.72 -14.32
CA HIS A 200 -6.71 6.76 -12.87
C HIS A 200 -8.04 6.12 -12.43
N ALA A 201 -8.05 5.48 -11.26
CA ALA A 201 -9.19 4.68 -10.83
C ALA A 201 -10.48 5.49 -10.58
N LYS A 202 -10.33 6.77 -10.26
CA LYS A 202 -11.43 7.66 -9.88
C LYS A 202 -11.35 8.98 -10.62
N PHE A 203 -10.18 9.61 -10.63
CA PHE A 203 -10.01 10.93 -11.18
C PHE A 203 -10.26 10.91 -12.70
N LEU A 204 -11.18 11.77 -13.16
CA LEU A 204 -11.61 11.88 -14.56
C LEU A 204 -12.26 10.61 -15.14
N SER A 205 -12.69 9.66 -14.30
CA SER A 205 -13.29 8.41 -14.78
C SER A 205 -14.78 8.56 -15.09
N ASN A 206 -15.15 8.22 -16.32
CA ASN A 206 -16.55 8.15 -16.75
C ASN A 206 -17.30 6.93 -16.20
N THR A 207 -16.59 5.96 -15.60
CA THR A 207 -17.16 4.68 -15.16
C THR A 207 -17.16 4.49 -13.64
N PHE A 208 -16.39 5.30 -12.89
CA PHE A 208 -16.28 5.16 -11.44
C PHE A 208 -17.59 5.42 -10.68
N TYR A 209 -18.42 6.36 -11.15
CA TYR A 209 -19.75 6.58 -10.57
C TYR A 209 -20.57 5.28 -10.55
N PHE A 210 -20.68 4.58 -11.68
CA PHE A 210 -21.43 3.32 -11.77
C PHE A 210 -20.86 2.23 -10.88
N TYR A 211 -19.53 2.12 -10.81
CA TYR A 211 -18.88 1.21 -9.87
C TYR A 211 -19.26 1.45 -8.42
N SER A 212 -19.31 2.73 -8.01
CA SER A 212 -19.73 3.12 -6.66
C SER A 212 -21.19 2.75 -6.38
N GLN A 213 -22.02 2.63 -7.42
CA GLN A 213 -23.40 2.15 -7.34
C GLN A 213 -23.52 0.62 -7.38
N GLY A 214 -22.41 -0.11 -7.50
CA GLY A 214 -22.38 -1.58 -7.47
C GLY A 214 -22.17 -2.24 -8.84
N ALA A 215 -22.12 -1.49 -9.94
CA ALA A 215 -21.82 -2.04 -11.26
C ALA A 215 -20.39 -2.58 -11.34
N ARG A 216 -20.17 -3.51 -12.27
CA ARG A 216 -18.88 -4.12 -12.55
C ARG A 216 -18.59 -4.11 -14.03
N GLY A 217 -17.33 -3.90 -14.37
CA GLY A 217 -16.89 -3.78 -15.75
C GLY A 217 -15.51 -4.34 -16.00
N VAL A 218 -14.98 -4.00 -17.17
CA VAL A 218 -13.61 -4.29 -17.59
C VAL A 218 -12.92 -2.97 -17.86
N LEU A 219 -11.77 -2.76 -17.21
CA LEU A 219 -10.91 -1.60 -17.40
C LEU A 219 -9.66 -2.03 -18.15
N VAL A 220 -9.31 -1.30 -19.19
CA VAL A 220 -8.09 -1.55 -19.96
C VAL A 220 -7.16 -0.36 -19.88
N GLU A 221 -5.94 -0.61 -19.45
CA GLU A 221 -4.91 0.41 -19.26
C GLU A 221 -3.55 -0.12 -19.74
N ALA A 222 -2.88 0.63 -20.61
CA ALA A 222 -1.61 0.21 -21.19
C ALA A 222 -0.43 0.49 -20.25
N ASN A 223 -0.47 1.59 -19.49
CA ASN A 223 0.57 2.01 -18.57
C ASN A 223 0.58 1.14 -17.29
N PRO A 224 1.59 0.28 -17.08
CA PRO A 224 1.66 -0.61 -15.93
C PRO A 224 1.75 0.12 -14.60
N ALA A 225 2.19 1.38 -14.58
CA ALA A 225 2.32 2.17 -13.35
C ALA A 225 0.96 2.50 -12.70
N LEU A 226 -0.13 2.51 -13.48
CA LEU A 226 -1.48 2.83 -13.02
C LEU A 226 -2.26 1.59 -12.55
N ILE A 227 -1.83 0.40 -12.97
CA ILE A 227 -2.49 -0.87 -12.65
C ILE A 227 -2.62 -1.14 -11.14
N PRO A 228 -1.63 -0.84 -10.27
CA PRO A 228 -1.80 -1.02 -8.83
C PRO A 228 -2.91 -0.15 -8.24
N GLU A 229 -3.04 1.10 -8.69
CA GLU A 229 -4.11 2.01 -8.26
C GLU A 229 -5.49 1.46 -8.68
N LEU A 230 -5.61 1.08 -9.95
CA LEU A 230 -6.82 0.46 -10.49
C LEU A 230 -7.20 -0.76 -9.64
N LYS A 231 -6.27 -1.68 -9.39
CA LYS A 231 -6.55 -2.92 -8.62
C LYS A 231 -6.99 -2.63 -7.19
N PHE A 232 -6.44 -1.58 -6.58
CA PHE A 232 -6.77 -1.22 -5.21
C PHE A 232 -8.18 -0.64 -5.09
N TYR A 233 -8.53 0.36 -5.92
CA TYR A 233 -9.81 1.06 -5.81
C TYR A 233 -10.94 0.40 -6.60
N ARG A 234 -10.62 -0.33 -7.68
CA ARG A 234 -11.55 -0.98 -8.62
C ARG A 234 -11.50 -2.51 -8.48
N HIS A 235 -11.30 -3.01 -7.26
CA HIS A 235 -11.08 -4.45 -6.99
C HIS A 235 -12.25 -5.36 -7.42
N GLY A 236 -13.44 -4.81 -7.65
CA GLY A 236 -14.57 -5.55 -8.18
C GLY A 236 -14.51 -5.78 -9.70
N ASP A 237 -13.74 -4.97 -10.42
CA ASP A 237 -13.65 -5.02 -11.88
C ASP A 237 -12.53 -5.93 -12.36
N VAL A 238 -12.62 -6.30 -13.63
CA VAL A 238 -11.53 -6.95 -14.33
C VAL A 238 -10.59 -5.86 -14.86
N ILE A 239 -9.31 -5.94 -14.52
CA ILE A 239 -8.31 -4.95 -14.92
C ILE A 239 -7.29 -5.61 -15.84
N LEU A 240 -7.20 -5.09 -17.06
CA LEU A 240 -6.32 -5.61 -18.11
C LEU A 240 -5.18 -4.62 -18.36
N ASN A 241 -3.95 -5.06 -18.10
CA ASN A 241 -2.77 -4.30 -18.50
C ASN A 241 -2.41 -4.62 -19.95
N LYS A 242 -3.09 -3.97 -20.89
CA LYS A 242 -2.99 -4.21 -22.34
C LYS A 242 -3.16 -2.90 -23.08
N CYS A 243 -2.62 -2.83 -24.30
CA CYS A 243 -2.87 -1.72 -25.21
C CYS A 243 -4.08 -2.05 -26.10
N ILE A 244 -5.06 -1.14 -26.17
CA ILE A 244 -6.19 -1.30 -27.09
C ILE A 244 -5.72 -1.04 -28.51
N THR A 245 -5.97 -1.99 -29.41
CA THR A 245 -5.73 -1.84 -30.85
C THR A 245 -6.75 -2.71 -31.63
N THR A 246 -6.64 -2.73 -32.96
CA THR A 246 -7.51 -3.54 -33.83
C THR A 246 -7.20 -5.04 -33.81
N LYS A 247 -6.06 -5.47 -33.23
CA LYS A 247 -5.63 -6.87 -33.17
C LYS A 247 -5.12 -7.25 -31.79
N SER A 248 -5.44 -8.46 -31.34
CA SER A 248 -4.96 -8.99 -30.06
C SER A 248 -3.66 -9.78 -30.20
N ASN A 249 -2.93 -9.87 -29.08
CA ASN A 249 -1.74 -10.70 -28.89
C ASN A 249 -0.50 -10.25 -29.66
N ASP A 250 -0.51 -9.06 -30.25
CA ASP A 250 0.70 -8.42 -30.76
C ASP A 250 1.43 -7.72 -29.60
N ILE A 251 2.72 -7.42 -29.81
CA ILE A 251 3.52 -6.61 -28.87
C ILE A 251 3.83 -5.29 -29.57
N VAL A 252 3.37 -4.19 -28.98
CA VAL A 252 3.60 -2.83 -29.50
C VAL A 252 4.45 -2.02 -28.54
N GLU A 253 5.11 -1.01 -29.09
CA GLU A 253 5.74 0.04 -28.28
C GLU A 253 4.65 1.01 -27.80
N PHE A 254 4.70 1.36 -26.51
CA PHE A 254 3.81 2.32 -25.89
C PHE A 254 4.64 3.42 -25.26
N TYR A 255 4.34 4.67 -25.64
CA TYR A 255 5.10 5.85 -25.29
C TYR A 255 4.47 6.49 -24.05
N VAL A 256 5.13 6.35 -22.90
CA VAL A 256 4.65 6.90 -21.62
C VAL A 256 5.15 8.33 -21.49
N LEU A 257 4.23 9.29 -21.51
CA LEU A 257 4.54 10.72 -21.39
C LEU A 257 4.51 11.17 -19.92
N ASN A 258 5.14 12.31 -19.64
CA ASN A 258 5.03 12.98 -18.35
C ASN A 258 3.70 13.74 -18.14
N GLY A 259 2.93 13.94 -19.20
CA GLY A 259 1.56 14.45 -19.13
C GLY A 259 0.57 13.32 -18.87
N ASP A 260 -0.22 13.47 -17.82
CA ASP A 260 -1.30 12.53 -17.48
C ASP A 260 -2.35 12.49 -18.60
N GLY A 261 -2.89 11.30 -18.88
CA GLY A 261 -3.77 11.03 -20.03
C GLY A 261 -3.05 10.84 -21.37
N LEU A 262 -1.99 11.60 -21.65
CA LEU A 262 -1.41 11.75 -23.00
C LEU A 262 -0.53 10.60 -23.51
N SER A 263 -0.52 9.44 -22.85
CA SER A 263 0.33 8.31 -23.25
C SER A 263 -0.33 7.49 -24.36
N THR A 264 0.42 7.08 -25.38
CA THR A 264 -0.16 6.53 -26.61
C THR A 264 0.76 5.48 -27.26
N PRO A 265 0.23 4.47 -27.99
CA PRO A 265 1.05 3.60 -28.84
C PRO A 265 1.51 4.30 -30.12
N ASP A 266 0.99 5.48 -30.44
CA ASP A 266 1.32 6.22 -31.66
C ASP A 266 2.47 7.20 -31.43
N LYS A 267 3.63 6.88 -32.01
CA LYS A 267 4.83 7.71 -31.89
C LYS A 267 4.62 9.11 -32.47
N ASP A 268 3.94 9.23 -33.61
CA ASP A 268 3.77 10.51 -34.29
C ASP A 268 2.86 11.43 -33.48
N ALA A 269 1.82 10.86 -32.83
CA ALA A 269 0.96 11.58 -31.89
C ALA A 269 1.73 12.04 -30.64
N ALA A 270 2.53 11.16 -30.03
CA ALA A 270 3.38 11.52 -28.89
C ALA A 270 4.33 12.68 -29.22
N GLU A 271 4.99 12.63 -30.38
CA GLU A 271 5.84 13.72 -30.85
C GLU A 271 5.05 15.00 -31.15
N GLU A 272 3.81 14.88 -31.63
CA GLU A 272 2.93 16.03 -31.84
C GLU A 272 2.54 16.73 -30.53
N PHE A 273 2.22 15.97 -29.49
CA PHE A 273 1.93 16.51 -28.16
C PHE A 273 3.11 17.33 -27.64
N ILE A 274 4.34 16.81 -27.80
CA ILE A 274 5.58 17.52 -27.43
C ILE A 274 5.77 18.78 -28.27
N ARG A 275 5.49 18.74 -29.58
CA ARG A 275 5.54 19.94 -30.45
C ARG A 275 4.54 21.00 -30.01
N LYS A 276 3.32 20.60 -29.62
CA LYS A 276 2.25 21.49 -29.13
C LYS A 276 2.55 22.04 -27.74
N ASN A 277 3.22 21.26 -26.89
CA ASN A 277 3.59 21.64 -25.53
C ASN A 277 5.02 21.18 -25.19
N PRO A 278 6.03 22.05 -25.33
CA PRO A 278 7.44 21.72 -25.07
C PRO A 278 7.79 21.31 -23.63
N ALA A 279 6.84 21.41 -22.68
CA ALA A 279 7.01 20.87 -21.33
C ALA A 279 6.74 19.35 -21.24
N LEU A 280 6.18 18.76 -22.30
CA LEU A 280 5.97 17.32 -22.40
C LEU A 280 7.25 16.62 -22.85
N GLU A 281 7.46 15.41 -22.33
CA GLU A 281 8.53 14.51 -22.75
C GLU A 281 8.07 13.05 -22.63
N ILE A 282 8.64 12.19 -23.47
CA ILE A 282 8.52 10.74 -23.33
C ILE A 282 9.43 10.33 -22.17
N LYS A 283 8.84 9.87 -21.07
CA LYS A 283 9.56 9.36 -19.90
C LYS A 283 10.10 7.96 -20.14
N GLU A 284 9.31 7.12 -20.80
CA GLU A 284 9.63 5.72 -21.00
C GLU A 284 8.95 5.20 -22.28
N VAL A 285 9.59 4.23 -22.93
CA VAL A 285 8.98 3.43 -23.99
C VAL A 285 8.93 1.99 -23.51
N ILE A 286 7.72 1.47 -23.36
CA ILE A 286 7.48 0.12 -22.84
C ILE A 286 6.91 -0.77 -23.94
N LYS A 287 7.04 -2.09 -23.78
CA LYS A 287 6.40 -3.07 -24.66
C LYS A 287 5.15 -3.61 -23.99
N VAL A 288 4.01 -3.45 -24.63
CA VAL A 288 2.71 -3.85 -24.09
C VAL A 288 2.03 -4.79 -25.08
N GLU A 289 1.38 -5.82 -24.55
CA GLU A 289 0.59 -6.72 -25.37
C GLU A 289 -0.74 -6.08 -25.73
N THR A 290 -1.17 -6.26 -26.97
CA THR A 290 -2.40 -5.67 -27.49
C THR A 290 -3.63 -6.53 -27.20
N ILE A 291 -4.79 -5.88 -27.14
CA ILE A 291 -6.09 -6.56 -27.10
C ILE A 291 -7.13 -5.77 -27.91
N SER A 292 -8.02 -6.48 -28.60
CA SER A 292 -9.12 -5.91 -29.38
C SER A 292 -10.40 -5.80 -28.56
N VAL A 293 -11.26 -4.83 -28.91
CA VAL A 293 -12.56 -4.66 -28.25
C VAL A 293 -13.43 -5.90 -28.40
N ASN A 294 -13.41 -6.52 -29.58
CA ASN A 294 -14.21 -7.73 -29.82
C ASN A 294 -13.79 -8.89 -28.91
N ASP A 295 -12.48 -9.11 -28.75
CA ASP A 295 -11.96 -10.19 -27.89
C ASP A 295 -12.27 -9.94 -26.41
N ILE A 296 -12.25 -8.67 -25.97
CA ILE A 296 -12.66 -8.29 -24.62
C ILE A 296 -14.14 -8.63 -24.41
N ILE A 297 -15.01 -8.20 -25.33
CA ILE A 297 -16.45 -8.42 -25.20
C ILE A 297 -16.77 -9.92 -25.18
N GLU A 298 -16.17 -10.70 -26.08
CA GLU A 298 -16.36 -12.15 -26.13
C GLU A 298 -15.86 -12.87 -24.87
N THR A 299 -14.70 -12.46 -24.33
CA THR A 299 -14.08 -13.13 -23.19
C THR A 299 -14.76 -12.79 -21.86
N TYR A 300 -15.13 -11.52 -21.65
CA TYR A 300 -15.48 -11.01 -20.32
C TYR A 300 -16.95 -10.63 -20.14
N PHE A 301 -17.68 -10.35 -21.23
CA PHE A 301 -19.08 -9.92 -21.14
C PHE A 301 -20.06 -10.96 -21.70
N GLY A 302 -19.70 -11.66 -22.77
CA GLY A 302 -20.56 -12.58 -23.51
C GLY A 302 -21.65 -11.91 -24.36
N GLU A 303 -22.03 -10.68 -24.02
CA GLU A 303 -22.97 -9.79 -24.70
C GLU A 303 -22.40 -8.37 -24.75
N ALA A 304 -23.06 -7.45 -25.47
CA ALA A 304 -22.63 -6.06 -25.50
C ALA A 304 -22.72 -5.42 -24.10
N PRO A 305 -21.67 -4.71 -23.63
CA PRO A 305 -21.77 -3.94 -22.40
C PRO A 305 -22.80 -2.81 -22.53
N THR A 306 -23.35 -2.35 -21.42
CA THR A 306 -24.26 -1.19 -21.39
C THR A 306 -23.54 0.09 -21.85
N ILE A 307 -22.33 0.30 -21.36
CA ILE A 307 -21.52 1.49 -21.64
C ILE A 307 -20.17 1.06 -22.23
N VAL A 308 -19.71 1.73 -23.27
CA VAL A 308 -18.30 1.69 -23.71
C VAL A 308 -17.74 3.10 -23.61
N ASN A 309 -16.68 3.28 -22.82
CA ASN A 309 -15.88 4.50 -22.77
C ASN A 309 -14.60 4.30 -23.59
N ILE A 310 -14.27 5.27 -24.45
CA ILE A 310 -13.10 5.25 -25.31
C ILE A 310 -12.34 6.57 -25.17
N ASP A 311 -11.18 6.48 -24.54
CA ASP A 311 -10.27 7.60 -24.30
C ASP A 311 -8.82 7.08 -24.45
N ILE A 312 -8.35 6.97 -25.69
CA ILE A 312 -7.10 6.26 -26.03
C ILE A 312 -6.15 7.12 -26.88
N GLU A 313 -6.31 8.44 -26.76
CA GLU A 313 -5.45 9.49 -27.30
C GLU A 313 -5.07 9.27 -28.79
N GLY A 314 -6.07 9.35 -29.66
CA GLY A 314 -5.90 9.45 -31.11
C GLY A 314 -6.15 8.16 -31.90
N LYS A 315 -6.68 7.12 -31.25
CA LYS A 315 -7.04 5.83 -31.88
C LYS A 315 -8.53 5.51 -31.82
N GLU A 316 -9.36 6.48 -31.39
CA GLU A 316 -10.79 6.29 -31.15
C GLU A 316 -11.50 5.79 -32.41
N LEU A 317 -11.30 6.45 -33.56
CA LEU A 317 -11.95 6.07 -34.82
C LEU A 317 -11.52 4.66 -35.28
N GLU A 318 -10.23 4.36 -35.24
CA GLU A 318 -9.69 3.05 -35.64
C GLU A 318 -10.30 1.92 -34.80
N VAL A 319 -10.44 2.15 -33.49
CA VAL A 319 -11.06 1.20 -32.57
C VAL A 319 -12.55 1.08 -32.83
N LEU A 320 -13.28 2.19 -33.01
CA LEU A 320 -14.71 2.19 -33.33
C LEU A 320 -15.01 1.43 -34.63
N GLU A 321 -14.19 1.62 -35.67
CA GLU A 321 -14.32 0.91 -36.95
C GLU A 321 -14.10 -0.60 -36.83
N SER A 322 -13.31 -1.04 -35.84
CA SER A 322 -13.00 -2.45 -35.62
C SER A 322 -14.10 -3.23 -34.88
N ILE A 323 -15.03 -2.54 -34.21
CA ILE A 323 -16.09 -3.19 -33.44
C ILE A 323 -17.08 -3.89 -34.39
N ASN A 324 -17.45 -5.11 -34.05
CA ASN A 324 -18.53 -5.81 -34.74
C ASN A 324 -19.90 -5.28 -34.27
N TRP A 325 -20.34 -4.17 -34.85
CA TRP A 325 -21.60 -3.48 -34.51
C TRP A 325 -22.87 -4.27 -34.82
N ASP A 326 -22.80 -5.35 -35.60
CA ASP A 326 -23.93 -6.26 -35.82
C ASP A 326 -24.13 -7.20 -34.63
N LYS A 327 -23.05 -7.54 -33.92
CA LYS A 327 -23.05 -8.46 -32.76
C LYS A 327 -23.03 -7.72 -31.43
N TYR A 328 -22.27 -6.64 -31.34
CA TYR A 328 -21.99 -5.91 -30.10
C TYR A 328 -22.48 -4.46 -30.23
N ARG A 329 -23.68 -4.21 -29.69
CA ARG A 329 -24.31 -2.88 -29.68
C ARG A 329 -24.48 -2.36 -28.26
N PRO A 330 -23.50 -1.61 -27.73
CA PRO A 330 -23.65 -0.93 -26.46
C PRO A 330 -24.82 0.04 -26.47
N VAL A 331 -25.47 0.24 -25.32
CA VAL A 331 -26.55 1.24 -25.19
C VAL A 331 -25.97 2.64 -25.34
N ILE A 332 -24.81 2.87 -24.72
CA ILE A 332 -24.12 4.16 -24.68
C ILE A 332 -22.66 3.97 -25.08
N VAL A 333 -22.16 4.86 -25.93
CA VAL A 333 -20.74 4.98 -26.25
C VAL A 333 -20.29 6.39 -25.90
N ILE A 334 -19.24 6.49 -25.09
CA ILE A 334 -18.57 7.74 -24.76
C ILE A 334 -17.24 7.72 -25.51
N ALA A 335 -16.97 8.73 -26.32
CA ALA A 335 -15.72 8.84 -27.06
C ALA A 335 -15.14 10.23 -26.93
N GLU A 336 -13.82 10.32 -26.76
CA GLU A 336 -13.11 11.59 -26.91
C GLU A 336 -13.19 12.08 -28.36
N MET A 337 -13.47 13.37 -28.54
CA MET A 337 -13.76 13.94 -29.86
C MET A 337 -12.83 15.07 -30.27
N ILE A 338 -11.91 15.47 -29.41
CA ILE A 338 -11.02 16.60 -29.69
C ILE A 338 -9.58 16.14 -29.62
N GLU A 339 -8.73 16.72 -30.45
CA GLU A 339 -7.29 16.56 -30.25
C GLU A 339 -6.81 17.33 -29.01
N TYR A 340 -5.77 16.80 -28.37
CA TYR A 340 -5.03 17.52 -27.34
C TYR A 340 -4.61 18.93 -27.79
N LYS A 341 -4.95 19.92 -26.97
CA LYS A 341 -4.50 21.31 -27.10
C LYS A 341 -4.13 21.89 -25.73
N PRO A 342 -3.08 22.72 -25.62
CA PRO A 342 -2.71 23.37 -24.35
C PRO A 342 -3.75 24.37 -23.80
N LYS A 343 -4.73 24.74 -24.62
CA LYS A 343 -5.80 25.69 -24.29
C LYS A 343 -7.12 25.13 -24.81
N ILE A 344 -8.21 25.49 -24.13
CA ILE A 344 -9.58 25.11 -24.50
C ILE A 344 -9.84 25.44 -25.98
N GLY A 345 -10.20 24.44 -26.77
CA GLY A 345 -10.61 24.57 -28.16
C GLY A 345 -12.13 24.52 -28.27
N ILE A 346 -12.76 25.52 -28.92
CA ILE A 346 -14.24 25.66 -28.96
C ILE A 346 -14.84 25.06 -30.25
N ARG A 347 -14.03 24.50 -31.18
CA ARG A 347 -14.50 24.05 -32.52
C ARG A 347 -13.67 22.91 -33.14
N THR A 348 -13.18 21.98 -32.33
CA THR A 348 -12.19 20.97 -32.76
C THR A 348 -12.74 19.56 -32.72
N LYS A 349 -14.06 19.43 -32.82
CA LYS A 349 -14.77 18.17 -32.73
C LYS A 349 -14.54 17.32 -33.98
N ASN A 350 -14.21 16.07 -33.78
CA ASN A 350 -13.95 15.09 -34.83
C ASN A 350 -15.26 14.73 -35.57
N SER A 351 -15.38 15.20 -36.81
CA SER A 351 -16.55 14.91 -37.66
C SER A 351 -16.58 13.47 -38.16
N GLU A 352 -15.43 12.82 -38.31
CA GLU A 352 -15.35 11.44 -38.82
C GLU A 352 -15.96 10.46 -37.84
N ILE A 353 -15.65 10.59 -36.54
CA ILE A 353 -16.30 9.80 -35.49
C ILE A 353 -17.80 10.08 -35.44
N LEU A 354 -18.21 11.35 -35.56
CA LEU A 354 -19.62 11.73 -35.54
C LEU A 354 -20.41 11.08 -36.69
N ASP A 355 -19.86 11.13 -37.91
CA ASP A 355 -20.49 10.57 -39.10
C ASP A 355 -20.48 9.03 -39.06
N PHE A 356 -19.40 8.41 -38.57
CA PHE A 356 -19.32 6.97 -38.36
C PHE A 356 -20.39 6.48 -37.37
N MET A 357 -20.52 7.13 -36.20
CA MET A 357 -21.51 6.73 -35.20
C MET A 357 -22.94 6.87 -35.73
N LYS A 358 -23.23 7.91 -36.51
CA LYS A 358 -24.52 8.08 -37.19
C LYS A 358 -24.79 6.95 -38.18
N ASP A 359 -23.81 6.55 -38.98
CA ASP A 359 -23.92 5.40 -39.91
C ASP A 359 -24.24 4.10 -39.15
N LYS A 360 -23.68 3.91 -37.95
CA LYS A 360 -23.99 2.75 -37.08
C LYS A 360 -25.32 2.86 -36.32
N GLY A 361 -26.11 3.90 -36.58
CA GLY A 361 -27.43 4.09 -35.99
C GLY A 361 -27.38 4.63 -34.57
N TYR A 362 -26.31 5.32 -34.19
CA TYR A 362 -26.22 6.05 -32.92
C TYR A 362 -26.55 7.53 -33.13
N GLU A 363 -27.18 8.15 -32.14
CA GLU A 363 -27.40 9.60 -32.09
C GLU A 363 -26.51 10.20 -31.01
N GLU A 364 -25.96 11.39 -31.28
CA GLU A 364 -25.25 12.14 -30.25
C GLU A 364 -26.26 12.82 -29.31
N TYR A 365 -26.26 12.41 -28.04
CA TYR A 365 -27.11 13.01 -27.02
C TYR A 365 -26.50 14.29 -26.45
N ALA A 366 -25.19 14.27 -26.17
CA ALA A 366 -24.49 15.40 -25.60
C ALA A 366 -23.04 15.44 -26.05
N PHE A 367 -22.52 16.65 -26.22
CA PHE A 367 -21.10 16.94 -26.36
C PHE A 367 -20.67 17.83 -25.20
N THR A 368 -19.72 17.37 -24.37
CA THR A 368 -19.29 18.08 -23.16
C THR A 368 -18.17 19.09 -23.41
N GLY A 369 -17.78 19.27 -24.67
CA GLY A 369 -16.63 20.10 -25.06
C GLY A 369 -15.36 19.28 -25.30
N ILE A 370 -15.32 18.03 -24.82
CA ILE A 370 -14.22 17.08 -24.97
C ILE A 370 -14.76 15.75 -25.49
N ASN A 371 -15.69 15.16 -24.74
CA ASN A 371 -16.30 13.87 -25.06
C ASN A 371 -17.68 14.03 -25.70
N SER A 372 -18.04 13.10 -26.58
CA SER A 372 -19.41 12.90 -27.04
C SER A 372 -20.02 11.67 -26.41
N ILE A 373 -21.29 11.78 -26.03
CA ILE A 373 -22.12 10.69 -25.51
C ILE A 373 -23.10 10.30 -26.61
N PHE A 374 -22.90 9.12 -27.17
CA PHE A 374 -23.74 8.53 -28.21
C PHE A 374 -24.69 7.50 -27.62
N ILE A 375 -25.95 7.48 -28.10
CA ILE A 375 -26.98 6.51 -27.68
C ILE A 375 -27.44 5.73 -28.91
N ASP A 376 -27.59 4.41 -28.75
CA ASP A 376 -28.17 3.56 -29.79
C ASP A 376 -29.63 3.97 -30.06
N LYS A 377 -29.97 4.36 -31.29
CA LYS A 377 -31.32 4.79 -31.65
C LYS A 377 -32.37 3.73 -31.38
N ALA A 378 -32.01 2.45 -31.44
CA ALA A 378 -32.93 1.36 -31.11
C ALA A 378 -33.43 1.38 -29.66
N ARG A 379 -32.79 2.18 -28.78
CA ARG A 379 -33.14 2.35 -27.36
C ARG A 379 -33.97 3.60 -27.10
N LEU A 380 -33.95 4.56 -28.01
CA LEU A 380 -34.83 5.72 -28.00
C LEU A 380 -36.13 5.26 -28.65
N GLY A 381 -37.24 5.18 -27.91
CA GLY A 381 -38.52 4.73 -28.47
C GLY A 381 -38.88 5.47 -29.76
N GLU A 382 -39.69 4.85 -30.63
CA GLU A 382 -40.19 5.54 -31.82
C GLU A 382 -40.99 6.79 -31.40
N ASP A 383 -40.69 7.93 -32.04
CA ASP A 383 -41.38 9.21 -31.85
C ASP A 383 -42.91 9.14 -32.09
#